data_AF-A0A1A8QE06-F1
#
_entry.id   AF-A0A1A8QE06-F1
#
_cell.length_a   1.000
_cell.length_b   1.000
_cell.length_c   1.000
_cell.angle_alpha   90.00
_cell.angle_beta   90.00
_cell.angle_gamma   90.00
#
_symmetry.space_group_name_H-M   'P 1'
#
loop_
_entity.id
_entity.type
_entity.pdbx_description
1 polymer ?
#
loop_
_entity_poly.entity_id
_entity_poly.type
_entity_poly.pdbx_seq_one_letter_code
_entity_poly.pdbx_strand_id
1 'polypeptide(L)'
;MSGDMATDHVNGNTEEPTDTSAVAHTEHFPALLEAGLAQKVAEKLDELFAEGLVAHSDLDERALEALKEFNEDGALQVLVQFKESDLSHVQNKSAFLCGVMKTYRQREKQGTKVSPSTKGPDEAKIKELLERTSYTLDVTTGQRKYGGPPPESVFSGPQPTIGTEIFVGKIPRDLFEDELVPLFEKAGPIWDLRLMM
;
A
#
# COMPACT_ATOMS: atom_id res chain seq x y z
N MET A 1 7.17 79.40 -18.59
CA MET A 1 8.34 78.64 -18.10
C MET A 1 7.77 77.58 -17.18
N SER A 2 7.72 76.28 -17.43
CA SER A 2 8.31 75.33 -18.36
C SER A 2 7.48 74.03 -18.13
N GLY A 3 7.31 73.04 -18.97
CA GLY A 3 7.76 72.67 -20.30
C GLY A 3 7.00 71.41 -20.72
N ASP A 4 7.01 71.20 -22.04
CA ASP A 4 6.44 70.19 -22.93
C ASP A 4 6.53 68.67 -22.63
N MET A 5 5.66 67.96 -23.37
CA MET A 5 5.80 66.65 -24.07
C MET A 5 5.43 65.29 -23.42
N ALA A 6 4.26 64.79 -23.90
CA ALA A 6 3.94 63.48 -24.53
C ALA A 6 4.82 62.23 -24.32
N THR A 7 4.15 61.06 -24.16
CA THR A 7 4.16 59.94 -25.13
C THR A 7 3.10 58.86 -24.81
N ASP A 8 2.69 58.21 -25.89
CA ASP A 8 1.64 57.21 -26.07
C ASP A 8 2.22 55.78 -26.09
N HIS A 9 1.36 54.78 -25.83
CA HIS A 9 1.44 53.32 -26.11
C HIS A 9 2.70 52.47 -25.75
N VAL A 10 2.47 51.29 -25.14
CA VAL A 10 2.70 49.95 -25.75
C VAL A 10 2.36 48.82 -24.75
N ASN A 11 1.60 47.85 -25.26
CA ASN A 11 1.23 46.55 -24.68
C ASN A 11 2.44 45.61 -24.62
N GLY A 12 2.59 44.80 -23.57
CA GLY A 12 3.69 43.84 -23.44
C GLY A 12 3.41 42.75 -22.42
N ASN A 13 2.74 41.69 -22.88
CA ASN A 13 2.70 40.38 -22.22
C ASN A 13 4.13 39.88 -21.96
N THR A 14 4.45 39.46 -20.74
CA THR A 14 5.65 38.67 -20.46
C THR A 14 5.35 37.72 -19.30
N GLU A 15 4.77 36.57 -19.67
CA GLU A 15 5.14 35.23 -19.19
C GLU A 15 6.67 35.16 -18.95
N GLU A 16 7.26 34.68 -17.85
CA GLU A 16 7.23 33.40 -17.11
C GLU A 16 8.40 33.50 -16.06
N PRO A 17 8.65 32.57 -15.11
CA PRO A 17 8.21 31.17 -15.09
C PRO A 17 7.57 30.73 -13.77
N THR A 18 6.45 30.03 -13.86
CA THR A 18 6.11 29.03 -12.84
C THR A 18 7.08 27.88 -13.03
N ASP A 19 7.92 27.67 -12.04
CA ASP A 19 8.87 26.58 -11.90
C ASP A 19 8.13 25.24 -11.84
N THR A 20 7.68 24.75 -13.01
CA THR A 20 7.30 23.35 -13.19
C THR A 20 8.61 22.58 -13.25
N SER A 21 9.07 22.11 -12.09
CA SER A 21 10.00 21.00 -12.05
C SER A 21 9.39 19.88 -12.90
N ALA A 22 9.91 19.67 -14.11
CA ALA A 22 9.47 18.61 -14.98
C ALA A 22 9.79 17.29 -14.29
N VAL A 23 8.84 16.77 -13.51
CA VAL A 23 8.94 15.46 -12.90
C VAL A 23 8.97 14.48 -14.06
N ALA A 24 10.07 13.76 -14.21
CA ALA A 24 10.20 12.76 -15.25
C ALA A 24 9.18 11.65 -14.98
N HIS A 25 8.08 11.67 -15.73
CA HIS A 25 7.03 10.66 -15.63
C HIS A 25 7.49 9.32 -16.21
N THR A 26 6.94 8.22 -15.69
CA THR A 26 7.21 6.90 -16.29
C THR A 26 6.49 6.77 -17.64
N GLU A 27 6.86 5.75 -18.42
CA GLU A 27 6.20 5.45 -19.70
C GLU A 27 4.70 5.10 -19.55
N HIS A 28 4.26 4.78 -18.32
CA HIS A 28 2.89 4.40 -18.03
C HIS A 28 1.97 5.59 -17.70
N PHE A 29 2.52 6.78 -17.43
CA PHE A 29 1.74 7.95 -17.07
C PHE A 29 0.67 8.34 -18.12
N PRO A 30 0.94 8.33 -19.45
CA PRO A 30 -0.09 8.61 -20.44
C PRO A 30 -1.25 7.62 -20.38
N ALA A 31 -0.97 6.33 -20.14
CA ALA A 31 -2.00 5.29 -20.03
C ALA A 31 -2.91 5.51 -18.81
N LEU A 32 -2.38 6.03 -17.70
CA LEU A 32 -3.18 6.38 -16.51
C LEU A 32 -4.17 7.51 -16.80
N LEU A 33 -3.75 8.52 -17.58
CA LEU A 33 -4.61 9.63 -18.00
C LEU A 33 -5.68 9.15 -19.00
N GLU A 34 -5.31 8.29 -19.96
CA GLU A 34 -6.25 7.67 -20.91
C GLU A 34 -7.26 6.77 -20.21
N ALA A 35 -6.88 6.10 -19.12
CA ALA A 35 -7.79 5.35 -18.26
C ALA A 35 -8.80 6.25 -17.53
N GLY A 36 -8.60 7.57 -17.54
CA GLY A 36 -9.51 8.57 -16.98
C GLY A 36 -9.26 8.89 -15.51
N LEU A 37 -8.06 8.63 -14.99
CA LEU A 37 -7.66 9.11 -13.67
C LEU A 37 -7.45 10.63 -13.68
N ALA A 38 -7.82 11.31 -12.59
CA ALA A 38 -7.51 12.72 -12.42
C ALA A 38 -5.99 12.94 -12.44
N GLN A 39 -5.54 14.06 -12.99
CA GLN A 39 -4.11 14.32 -13.23
C GLN A 39 -3.27 14.11 -11.97
N LYS A 40 -3.65 14.68 -10.82
CA LYS A 40 -2.89 14.52 -9.57
C LYS A 40 -2.86 13.08 -9.05
N VAL A 41 -3.93 12.32 -9.29
CA VAL A 41 -4.01 10.90 -8.88
C VAL A 41 -3.11 10.05 -9.79
N ALA A 42 -3.11 10.33 -11.09
CA ALA A 42 -2.20 9.70 -12.03
C ALA A 42 -0.73 10.02 -11.72
N GLU A 43 -0.41 11.29 -11.42
CA GLU A 43 0.94 11.72 -11.01
C GLU A 43 1.36 10.98 -9.74
N LYS A 44 0.47 10.88 -8.75
CA LYS A 44 0.78 10.20 -7.51
C LYS A 44 1.00 8.70 -7.69
N LEU A 45 0.23 8.05 -8.56
CA LEU A 45 0.40 6.63 -8.85
C LEU A 45 1.67 6.38 -9.67
N ASP A 46 1.99 7.26 -10.60
CA ASP A 46 3.23 7.24 -11.39
C ASP A 46 4.48 7.38 -10.52
N GLU A 47 4.44 8.23 -9.48
CA GLU A 47 5.49 8.29 -8.46
C GLU A 47 5.73 6.93 -7.78
N LEU A 48 4.67 6.16 -7.48
CA LEU A 48 4.81 4.84 -6.86
C LEU A 48 5.46 3.83 -7.81
N PHE A 49 5.18 3.95 -9.11
CA PHE A 49 5.84 3.15 -10.14
C PHE A 49 7.31 3.53 -10.29
N ALA A 50 7.62 4.83 -10.32
CA ALA A 50 8.99 5.34 -10.42
C ALA A 50 9.86 4.96 -9.22
N GLU A 51 9.29 4.94 -8.01
CA GLU A 51 9.96 4.47 -6.79
C GLU A 51 10.13 2.95 -6.73
N GLY A 52 9.50 2.20 -7.66
CA GLY A 52 9.55 0.74 -7.69
C GLY A 52 8.78 0.06 -6.56
N LEU A 53 7.88 0.79 -5.88
CA LEU A 53 7.06 0.24 -4.80
C LEU A 53 6.01 -0.76 -5.33
N VAL A 54 5.53 -0.50 -6.54
CA VAL A 54 4.57 -1.34 -7.26
C VAL A 54 4.86 -1.21 -8.76
N ALA A 55 4.69 -2.28 -9.53
CA ALA A 55 4.79 -2.23 -10.99
C ALA A 55 3.42 -1.90 -11.60
N HIS A 56 3.39 -1.30 -12.80
CA HIS A 56 2.14 -1.07 -13.52
C HIS A 56 1.33 -2.36 -13.72
N SER A 57 1.99 -3.50 -13.94
CA SER A 57 1.34 -4.82 -14.09
C SER A 57 0.75 -5.40 -12.80
N ASP A 58 1.11 -4.87 -11.62
CA ASP A 58 0.60 -5.38 -10.34
C ASP A 58 -0.82 -4.87 -10.02
N LEU A 59 -1.24 -3.81 -10.72
CA LEU A 59 -2.55 -3.19 -10.59
C LEU A 59 -3.43 -3.55 -11.78
N ASP A 60 -4.50 -4.30 -11.53
CA ASP A 60 -5.46 -4.68 -12.54
C ASP A 60 -6.43 -3.53 -12.86
N GLU A 61 -7.08 -3.61 -14.02
CA GLU A 61 -8.05 -2.62 -14.48
C GLU A 61 -9.16 -2.39 -13.44
N ARG A 62 -9.57 -3.44 -12.72
CA ARG A 62 -10.62 -3.34 -11.69
C ARG A 62 -10.19 -2.48 -10.51
N ALA A 63 -8.93 -2.58 -10.07
CA ALA A 63 -8.39 -1.73 -9.03
C ALA A 63 -8.31 -0.26 -9.49
N LEU A 64 -7.91 -0.01 -10.73
CA LEU A 64 -7.86 1.33 -11.30
C LEU A 64 -9.27 1.95 -11.46
N GLU A 65 -10.25 1.17 -11.93
CA GLU A 65 -11.65 1.59 -12.02
C GLU A 65 -12.24 1.91 -10.63
N ALA A 66 -11.93 1.10 -9.62
CA ALA A 66 -12.37 1.38 -8.26
C ALA A 66 -11.75 2.68 -7.69
N LEU A 67 -10.51 3.02 -8.09
CA LEU A 67 -9.84 4.25 -7.69
C LEU A 67 -10.50 5.49 -8.33
N LYS A 68 -10.98 5.38 -9.57
CA LYS A 68 -11.71 6.45 -10.28
C LYS A 68 -13.03 6.83 -9.64
N GLU A 69 -13.65 5.93 -8.88
CA GLU A 69 -14.91 6.23 -8.16
C GLU A 69 -14.71 7.18 -6.96
N PHE A 70 -13.47 7.43 -6.53
CA PHE A 70 -13.17 8.39 -5.47
C PHE A 70 -13.11 9.82 -6.03
N ASN A 71 -13.38 10.80 -5.16
CA ASN A 71 -12.96 12.17 -5.46
C ASN A 71 -11.42 12.28 -5.42
N GLU A 72 -10.86 13.34 -6.00
CA GLU A 72 -9.41 13.54 -6.11
C GLU A 72 -8.71 13.42 -4.74
N ASP A 73 -9.22 14.10 -3.72
CA ASP A 73 -8.64 14.08 -2.37
C ASP A 73 -8.66 12.68 -1.74
N GLY A 74 -9.77 11.95 -1.88
CA GLY A 74 -9.91 10.61 -1.31
C GLY A 74 -9.00 9.59 -2.00
N ALA A 75 -8.86 9.68 -3.33
CA ALA A 75 -7.93 8.85 -4.09
C ALA A 75 -6.48 9.11 -3.66
N LEU A 76 -6.10 10.39 -3.49
CA LEU A 76 -4.77 10.76 -3.01
C LEU A 76 -4.49 10.21 -1.61
N GLN A 77 -5.44 10.29 -0.68
CA GLN A 77 -5.29 9.72 0.66
C GLN A 77 -5.16 8.20 0.65
N VAL A 78 -5.92 7.51 -0.21
CA VAL A 78 -5.77 6.06 -0.43
C VAL A 78 -4.35 5.73 -0.91
N LEU A 79 -3.83 6.45 -1.91
CA LEU A 79 -2.49 6.19 -2.45
C LEU A 79 -1.38 6.51 -1.44
N VAL A 80 -1.55 7.56 -0.62
CA VAL A 80 -0.65 7.85 0.50
C VAL A 80 -0.64 6.71 1.51
N GLN A 81 -1.81 6.22 1.93
CA GLN A 81 -1.89 5.09 2.85
C GLN A 81 -1.30 3.81 2.24
N PHE A 82 -1.52 3.57 0.95
CA PHE A 82 -0.92 2.45 0.22
C PHE A 82 0.61 2.55 0.19
N LYS A 83 1.16 3.75 -0.03
CA LYS A 83 2.60 4.04 0.01
C LYS A 83 3.23 3.77 1.38
N GLU A 84 2.53 4.15 2.45
CA GLU A 84 3.00 3.99 3.83
C GLU A 84 2.83 2.56 4.37
N SER A 85 2.21 1.66 3.60
CA SER A 85 1.97 0.27 3.99
C SER A 85 3.18 -0.62 3.69
N ASP A 86 3.39 -1.66 4.51
CA ASP A 86 4.34 -2.72 4.22
C ASP A 86 3.78 -3.62 3.09
N LEU A 87 4.38 -3.52 1.91
CA LEU A 87 4.01 -4.31 0.74
C LEU A 87 4.91 -5.54 0.53
N SER A 88 5.95 -5.76 1.34
CA SER A 88 7.03 -6.73 1.07
C SER A 88 6.51 -8.16 0.85
N HIS A 89 5.48 -8.54 1.60
CA HIS A 89 4.88 -9.88 1.58
C HIS A 89 3.44 -9.89 1.03
N VAL A 90 3.03 -8.81 0.36
CA VAL A 90 1.72 -8.73 -0.30
C VAL A 90 1.81 -9.37 -1.67
N GLN A 91 1.17 -10.53 -1.86
CA GLN A 91 1.17 -11.24 -3.14
C GLN A 91 0.29 -10.57 -4.21
N ASN A 92 -0.82 -9.96 -3.80
CA ASN A 92 -1.76 -9.32 -4.71
C ASN A 92 -1.93 -7.84 -4.36
N LYS A 93 -1.16 -6.98 -5.03
CA LYS A 93 -1.17 -5.53 -4.80
C LYS A 93 -2.51 -4.90 -5.15
N SER A 94 -3.18 -5.36 -6.21
CA SER A 94 -4.53 -4.92 -6.59
C SER A 94 -5.54 -5.14 -5.45
N ALA A 95 -5.58 -6.35 -4.89
CA ALA A 95 -6.47 -6.69 -3.80
C ALA A 95 -6.15 -5.89 -2.53
N PHE A 96 -4.87 -5.66 -2.26
CA PHE A 96 -4.44 -4.84 -1.13
C PHE A 96 -4.90 -3.39 -1.30
N LEU A 97 -4.66 -2.76 -2.46
CA LEU A 97 -5.14 -1.42 -2.78
C LEU A 97 -6.66 -1.32 -2.64
N CYS A 98 -7.40 -2.31 -3.14
CA CYS A 98 -8.85 -2.40 -2.95
C CYS A 98 -9.25 -2.48 -1.48
N GLY A 99 -8.48 -3.19 -0.65
CA GLY A 99 -8.67 -3.23 0.80
C GLY A 99 -8.45 -1.87 1.47
N VAL A 100 -7.43 -1.12 1.03
CA VAL A 100 -7.16 0.26 1.50
C VAL A 100 -8.32 1.17 1.12
N MET A 101 -8.77 1.13 -0.14
CA MET A 101 -9.94 1.85 -0.64
C MET A 101 -11.20 1.55 0.18
N LYS A 102 -11.47 0.27 0.44
CA LYS A 102 -12.62 -0.16 1.24
C LYS A 102 -12.57 0.41 2.66
N THR A 103 -11.40 0.35 3.28
CA THR A 103 -11.16 0.89 4.63
C THR A 103 -11.37 2.41 4.67
N TYR A 104 -10.88 3.13 3.66
CA TYR A 104 -11.07 4.57 3.54
C TYR A 104 -12.56 4.94 3.44
N ARG A 105 -13.32 4.30 2.53
CA ARG A 105 -14.78 4.53 2.38
C ARG A 105 -15.54 4.26 3.68
N GLN A 106 -15.12 3.24 4.44
CA GLN A 106 -15.74 2.94 5.73
C GLN A 106 -15.46 4.05 6.76
N ARG A 107 -14.24 4.60 6.79
CA ARG A 107 -13.87 5.71 7.67
C ARG A 107 -14.63 6.99 7.34
N GLU A 108 -14.73 7.36 6.06
CA GLU A 108 -15.49 8.54 5.64
C GLU A 108 -16.96 8.47 6.06
N LYS A 109 -17.59 7.29 5.95
CA LYS A 109 -18.99 7.10 6.36
C LYS A 109 -19.18 7.12 7.87
N GLN A 110 -18.21 6.66 8.64
CA GLN A 110 -18.34 6.49 10.10
C GLN A 110 -17.72 7.65 10.91
N GLY A 111 -16.99 8.58 10.29
CA GLY A 111 -16.31 9.69 10.97
C GLY A 111 -15.21 9.23 11.94
N THR A 112 -14.81 7.96 11.90
CA THR A 112 -13.89 7.34 12.86
C THR A 112 -12.45 7.64 12.47
N LYS A 113 -11.71 8.31 13.36
CA LYS A 113 -10.25 8.46 13.26
C LYS A 113 -9.59 7.16 13.76
N VAL A 114 -8.99 6.39 12.86
CA VAL A 114 -8.09 5.30 13.25
C VAL A 114 -6.66 5.84 13.20
N SER A 115 -5.87 5.57 14.23
CA SER A 115 -4.48 6.00 14.35
C SER A 115 -3.65 5.55 13.14
N PRO A 116 -2.72 6.39 12.65
CA PRO A 116 -1.85 6.04 11.54
C PRO A 116 -0.96 4.85 11.90
N SER A 117 -0.70 4.02 10.88
CA SER A 117 0.27 2.92 10.77
C SER A 117 1.14 2.69 12.01
N THR A 118 0.81 1.64 12.79
CA THR A 118 1.80 1.01 13.67
C THR A 118 2.90 0.45 12.77
N LYS A 119 4.17 0.78 13.06
CA LYS A 119 5.33 0.19 12.37
C LYS A 119 5.12 -1.32 12.25
N GLY A 120 5.33 -1.86 11.05
CA GLY A 120 5.25 -3.30 10.78
C GLY A 120 6.30 -4.10 11.58
N PRO A 121 6.37 -5.43 11.35
CA PRO A 121 7.36 -6.27 12.02
C PRO A 121 8.80 -5.84 11.72
N ASP A 122 9.74 -6.32 12.53
CA ASP A 122 11.16 -6.17 12.24
C ASP A 122 11.54 -6.98 10.98
N GLU A 123 11.82 -6.29 9.88
CA GLU A 123 12.13 -6.89 8.58
C GLU A 123 13.32 -7.86 8.64
N ALA A 124 14.33 -7.59 9.47
CA ALA A 124 15.49 -8.45 9.59
C ALA A 124 15.12 -9.78 10.27
N LYS A 125 14.27 -9.73 11.30
CA LYS A 125 13.76 -10.93 11.97
C LYS A 125 12.82 -11.73 11.08
N ILE A 126 11.96 -11.05 10.30
CA ILE A 126 11.09 -11.72 9.33
C ILE A 126 11.93 -12.44 8.30
N LYS A 127 12.94 -11.77 7.74
CA LYS A 127 13.84 -12.39 6.77
C LYS A 127 14.54 -13.62 7.35
N GLU A 128 15.14 -13.50 8.54
CA GLU A 128 15.79 -14.63 9.22
C GLU A 128 14.80 -15.78 9.48
N LEU A 129 13.58 -15.46 9.94
CA LEU A 129 12.54 -16.44 10.20
C LEU A 129 12.19 -17.23 8.92
N LEU A 130 11.88 -16.53 7.83
CA LEU A 130 11.48 -17.17 6.56
C LEU A 130 12.63 -17.95 5.92
N GLU A 131 13.87 -17.47 6.00
CA GLU A 131 15.06 -18.20 5.53
C GLU A 131 15.28 -19.49 6.32
N ARG A 132 15.18 -19.42 7.66
CA ARG A 132 15.39 -20.56 8.55
C ARG A 132 14.31 -21.62 8.41
N THR A 133 13.04 -21.21 8.31
CA THR A 133 11.91 -22.14 8.35
C THR A 133 11.43 -22.55 6.96
N SER A 134 11.73 -21.76 5.92
CA SER A 134 11.21 -21.91 4.56
C SER A 134 9.69 -21.76 4.44
N TYR A 135 9.03 -21.20 5.46
CA TYR A 135 7.60 -20.91 5.41
C TYR A 135 7.30 -19.72 4.49
N THR A 136 6.07 -19.66 4.01
CA THR A 136 5.55 -18.49 3.30
C THR A 136 4.99 -17.46 4.28
N LEU A 137 4.99 -16.19 3.86
CA LEU A 137 4.28 -15.11 4.52
C LEU A 137 3.43 -14.38 3.47
N ASP A 138 2.12 -14.34 3.70
CA ASP A 138 1.16 -13.63 2.85
C ASP A 138 0.45 -12.55 3.66
N VAL A 139 0.54 -11.31 3.17
CA VAL A 139 0.00 -10.13 3.83
C VAL A 139 -1.13 -9.54 2.99
N THR A 140 -2.25 -9.29 3.67
CA THR A 140 -3.41 -8.56 3.15
C THR A 140 -3.74 -7.42 4.11
N THR A 141 -4.66 -6.52 3.73
CA THR A 141 -5.02 -5.38 4.56
C THR A 141 -5.62 -5.73 5.92
N GLY A 142 -6.17 -6.94 6.09
CA GLY A 142 -6.81 -7.38 7.33
C GLY A 142 -6.19 -8.63 7.95
N GLN A 143 -5.16 -9.21 7.33
CA GLN A 143 -4.58 -10.47 7.77
C GLN A 143 -3.12 -10.60 7.36
N ARG A 144 -2.29 -11.09 8.27
CA ARG A 144 -0.92 -11.55 8.02
C ARG A 144 -0.87 -13.04 8.31
N LYS A 145 -0.51 -13.85 7.31
CA LYS A 145 -0.57 -15.31 7.38
C LYS A 145 0.82 -15.91 7.16
N TYR A 146 1.34 -16.58 8.17
CA TYR A 146 2.57 -17.37 8.13
C TYR A 146 2.23 -18.85 7.90
N GLY A 147 2.77 -19.46 6.83
CA GLY A 147 2.55 -20.85 6.46
C GLY A 147 1.17 -21.14 5.85
N GLY A 148 0.63 -22.32 6.19
CA GLY A 148 -0.67 -22.78 5.70
C GLY A 148 -0.74 -22.96 4.18
N PRO A 149 -0.01 -23.94 3.60
CA PRO A 149 0.65 -25.05 4.30
C PRO A 149 2.09 -24.75 4.74
N PRO A 150 2.61 -25.50 5.74
CA PRO A 150 4.03 -25.50 6.07
C PRO A 150 4.85 -26.21 4.96
N PRO A 151 6.19 -26.07 4.94
CA PRO A 151 7.07 -26.82 4.06
C PRO A 151 6.96 -28.32 4.29
N GLU A 152 7.16 -29.11 3.23
CA GLU A 152 7.05 -30.57 3.28
C GLU A 152 8.01 -31.22 4.29
N SER A 153 9.17 -30.58 4.55
CA SER A 153 10.14 -31.03 5.55
C SER A 153 9.60 -30.96 6.99
N VAL A 154 8.62 -30.10 7.25
CA VAL A 154 7.97 -29.95 8.56
C VAL A 154 6.71 -30.81 8.64
N PHE A 155 5.89 -30.83 7.58
CA PHE A 155 4.67 -31.62 7.56
C PHE A 155 4.27 -32.00 6.14
N SER A 156 4.15 -33.31 5.88
CA SER A 156 3.77 -33.88 4.58
C SER A 156 2.42 -34.61 4.62
N GLY A 157 1.59 -34.33 5.62
CA GLY A 157 0.28 -34.95 5.82
C GLY A 157 -0.89 -34.16 5.21
N PRO A 158 -2.13 -34.69 5.32
CA PRO A 158 -3.32 -33.91 4.97
C PRO A 158 -3.46 -32.69 5.91
N GLN A 159 -4.07 -31.62 5.40
CA GLN A 159 -4.38 -30.44 6.20
C GLN A 159 -5.07 -30.84 7.53
N PRO A 160 -4.64 -30.29 8.69
CA PRO A 160 -5.28 -30.54 9.97
C PRO A 160 -6.78 -30.25 9.93
N THR A 161 -7.56 -31.09 10.61
CA THR A 161 -9.00 -30.92 10.71
C THR A 161 -9.38 -29.81 11.68
N ILE A 162 -10.64 -29.34 11.59
CA ILE A 162 -11.24 -28.41 12.55
C ILE A 162 -11.01 -28.92 13.98
N GLY A 163 -10.67 -28.00 14.90
CA GLY A 163 -10.32 -28.32 16.29
C GLY A 163 -8.81 -28.45 16.56
N THR A 164 -7.97 -28.31 15.53
CA THR A 164 -6.50 -28.24 15.68
C THR A 164 -5.99 -26.79 15.75
N GLU A 165 -6.89 -25.83 15.97
CA GLU A 165 -6.57 -24.41 16.07
C GLU A 165 -6.91 -23.88 17.46
N ILE A 166 -6.12 -22.91 17.91
CA ILE A 166 -6.36 -22.17 19.15
C ILE A 166 -6.62 -20.70 18.82
N PHE A 167 -7.45 -20.06 19.62
CA PHE A 167 -7.66 -18.62 19.53
C PHE A 167 -6.80 -17.90 20.57
N VAL A 168 -5.99 -16.94 20.13
CA VAL A 168 -5.17 -16.11 21.00
C VAL A 168 -5.68 -14.67 20.91
N GLY A 169 -6.39 -14.24 21.96
CA GLY A 169 -6.92 -12.88 22.07
C GLY A 169 -6.00 -11.95 22.85
N LYS A 170 -6.35 -10.65 22.83
CA LYS A 170 -5.65 -9.59 23.58
C LYS A 170 -4.15 -9.48 23.26
N ILE A 171 -3.79 -9.78 22.02
CA ILE A 171 -2.45 -9.52 21.50
C ILE A 171 -2.27 -7.99 21.39
N PRO A 172 -1.21 -7.41 21.97
CA PRO A 172 -0.83 -6.02 21.74
C PRO A 172 -0.73 -5.70 20.25
N ARG A 173 -1.17 -4.50 19.83
CA ARG A 173 -1.28 -4.12 18.41
C ARG A 173 0.07 -3.92 17.70
N ASP A 174 1.14 -3.90 18.48
CA ASP A 174 2.52 -3.76 18.07
C ASP A 174 3.28 -5.09 18.03
N LEU A 175 2.64 -6.22 18.38
CA LEU A 175 3.21 -7.55 18.20
C LEU A 175 2.81 -8.15 16.86
N PHE A 176 3.80 -8.69 16.16
CA PHE A 176 3.66 -9.31 14.85
C PHE A 176 4.24 -10.73 14.83
N GLU A 177 4.19 -11.36 13.66
CA GLU A 177 4.65 -12.72 13.45
C GLU A 177 6.14 -12.94 13.77
N ASP A 178 6.99 -11.92 13.73
CA ASP A 178 8.40 -12.01 14.12
C ASP A 178 8.60 -12.34 15.62
N GLU A 179 7.65 -11.95 16.48
CA GLU A 179 7.66 -12.25 17.91
C GLU A 179 6.71 -13.40 18.27
N LEU A 180 5.56 -13.48 17.60
CA LEU A 180 4.54 -14.49 17.86
C LEU A 180 4.98 -15.89 17.39
N VAL A 181 5.60 -16.00 16.22
CA VAL A 181 6.03 -17.31 15.70
C VAL A 181 7.06 -17.97 16.64
N PRO A 182 8.16 -17.30 17.04
CA PRO A 182 9.11 -17.89 17.99
C PRO A 182 8.51 -18.25 19.36
N LEU A 183 7.43 -17.57 19.77
CA LEU A 183 6.71 -17.90 20.99
C LEU A 183 5.93 -19.22 20.84
N PHE A 184 5.15 -19.37 19.77
CA PHE A 184 4.31 -20.55 19.55
C PHE A 184 5.08 -21.78 19.08
N GLU A 185 6.22 -21.61 18.41
CA GLU A 185 7.12 -22.71 18.04
C GLU A 185 7.57 -23.54 19.26
N LYS A 186 7.57 -22.96 20.47
CA LYS A 186 7.90 -23.66 21.73
C LYS A 186 6.87 -24.71 22.12
N ALA A 187 5.62 -24.56 21.67
CA ALA A 187 4.55 -25.51 21.98
C ALA A 187 4.50 -26.68 20.98
N GLY A 188 5.07 -26.50 19.78
CA GLY A 188 5.13 -27.52 18.74
C GLY A 188 5.21 -26.92 17.34
N PRO A 189 5.24 -27.77 16.29
CA PRO A 189 5.25 -27.32 14.91
C PRO A 189 4.00 -26.51 14.57
N ILE A 190 4.20 -25.35 13.93
CA ILE A 190 3.10 -24.48 13.49
C ILE A 190 2.67 -24.92 12.09
N TRP A 191 1.38 -25.18 11.90
CA TRP A 191 0.83 -25.44 10.56
C TRP A 191 0.57 -24.13 9.81
N ASP A 192 -0.18 -23.22 10.44
CA ASP A 192 -0.28 -21.82 10.04
C ASP A 192 -0.43 -20.91 11.27
N LEU A 193 -0.08 -19.64 11.12
CA LEU A 193 -0.41 -18.57 12.06
C LEU A 193 -1.11 -17.45 11.29
N ARG A 194 -2.28 -17.05 11.78
CA ARG A 194 -3.13 -16.02 11.16
C ARG A 194 -3.29 -14.87 12.15
N LEU A 195 -2.56 -13.79 11.93
CA LEU A 195 -2.69 -12.54 12.68
C LEU A 195 -3.72 -11.65 11.98
N MET A 196 -4.80 -11.29 12.69
CA MET A 196 -5.83 -10.38 12.18
C MET A 196 -5.44 -8.93 12.51
N MET A 197 -5.55 -8.03 11.52
CA MET A 197 -5.14 -6.62 11.60
C MET A 197 -6.34 -5.65 11.63
#